data_AF-A0A6S7LNY0-F1
#
_entry.id   AF-A0A6S7LNY0-F1
#
_cell.length_a   1.000
_cell.length_b   1.000
_cell.length_c   1.000
_cell.angle_alpha   90.00
_cell.angle_beta   90.00
_cell.angle_gamma   90.00
#
_symmetry.space_group_name_H-M   'P 1'
#
loop_
_entity.id
_entity.type
_entity.pdbx_description
1 polymer ?
#
loop_
_entity_poly.entity_id
_entity_poly.type
_entity_poly.pdbx_seq_one_letter_code
_entity_poly.pdbx_strand_id
1 'polypeptide(L)'
;MSNSENLQTARRRQKEGALNGEKVEQKAHSEQSALNIADESKPVEQQEDKEQFLATLNPRWRNWWIRTIFTWFMIGSFFFILYLGPLAVIVLIQCIQIKCFHEIISIGHKKYQSLSLPLFRTLSWYFLLCSNYFFYGESISEYFQGLLTHEHIILQYLIQYHRLISYGMYCIGIMLFVNSLKKDFYKKQFALFGWTHITLLVIVTQSHLVIQTLFEGMMWFFLPVSMVICNDIWAYIFGFFFGKTPLIKLSPKKTWEGFIGGAIMTIVYSFVGVYIMCQFEYFTCPVEYNSESKTFLTSCTPAALYQITSYPLPVFLHYPVQM
;
A
#
# COMPACT_ATOMS: atom_id res chain seq x y z
N MET A 1 40.83 -48.38 -16.28
CA MET A 1 41.00 -47.26 -17.24
C MET A 1 39.81 -46.27 -17.26
N SER A 2 38.65 -46.58 -16.64
CA SER A 2 37.44 -45.72 -16.70
C SER A 2 37.32 -44.63 -15.60
N ASN A 3 38.03 -44.75 -14.46
CA ASN A 3 37.89 -43.80 -13.34
C ASN A 3 38.70 -42.49 -13.50
N SER A 4 39.76 -42.48 -14.33
CA SER A 4 40.59 -41.28 -14.55
C SER A 4 39.94 -40.26 -15.49
N GLU A 5 39.18 -40.72 -16.49
CA GLU A 5 38.49 -39.85 -17.46
C GLU A 5 37.32 -39.10 -16.82
N ASN A 6 36.57 -39.74 -15.93
CA ASN A 6 35.48 -39.10 -15.19
C ASN A 6 35.97 -37.98 -14.27
N LEU A 7 37.13 -38.15 -13.63
CA LEU A 7 37.70 -37.13 -12.75
C LEU A 7 38.25 -35.91 -13.53
N GLN A 8 38.82 -36.14 -14.72
CA GLN A 8 39.26 -35.06 -15.60
C GLN A 8 38.09 -34.26 -16.18
N THR A 9 36.98 -34.94 -16.49
CA THR A 9 35.76 -34.31 -17.01
C THR A 9 35.06 -33.45 -15.96
N ALA A 10 35.06 -33.89 -14.69
CA ALA A 10 34.54 -33.11 -13.56
C ALA A 10 35.39 -31.84 -13.30
N ARG A 11 36.72 -31.94 -13.38
CA ARG A 11 37.63 -30.78 -13.21
C ARG A 11 37.50 -29.75 -14.34
N ARG A 12 37.22 -30.19 -15.58
CA ARG A 12 36.94 -29.27 -16.70
C ARG A 12 35.64 -28.47 -16.48
N ARG A 13 34.56 -29.12 -16.03
CA ARG A 13 33.29 -28.45 -15.72
C ARG A 13 33.40 -27.43 -14.58
N GLN A 14 34.21 -27.72 -13.55
CA GLN A 14 34.47 -26.75 -12.48
C GLN A 14 35.28 -25.54 -12.96
N LYS A 15 36.29 -25.75 -13.82
CA LYS A 15 37.06 -24.64 -14.42
C LYS A 15 36.19 -23.77 -15.34
N GLU A 16 35.31 -24.37 -16.12
CA GLU A 16 34.36 -23.63 -16.98
C GLU A 16 33.33 -22.84 -16.15
N GLY A 17 32.87 -23.40 -15.02
CA GLY A 17 32.00 -22.71 -14.08
C GLY A 17 32.66 -21.49 -13.42
N ALA A 18 33.94 -21.63 -13.01
CA ALA A 18 34.70 -20.53 -12.42
C ALA A 18 34.99 -19.41 -13.45
N LEU A 19 35.36 -19.77 -14.68
CA LEU A 19 35.63 -18.81 -15.76
C LEU A 19 34.38 -18.04 -16.19
N ASN A 20 33.20 -18.68 -16.15
CA ASN A 20 31.93 -17.99 -16.38
C ASN A 20 31.53 -17.10 -15.19
N GLY A 21 31.88 -17.47 -13.95
CA GLY A 21 31.67 -16.63 -12.76
C GLY A 21 32.44 -15.31 -12.84
N GLU A 22 33.75 -15.37 -13.15
CA GLU A 22 34.59 -14.16 -13.29
C GLU A 22 34.12 -13.26 -14.44
N LYS A 23 33.66 -13.83 -15.55
CA LYS A 23 33.08 -13.05 -16.67
C LYS A 23 31.78 -12.36 -16.30
N VAL A 24 30.98 -12.93 -15.41
CA VAL A 24 29.73 -12.33 -14.93
C VAL A 24 30.02 -11.20 -13.93
N GLU A 25 31.01 -11.34 -13.05
CA GLU A 25 31.44 -10.28 -12.13
C GLU A 25 32.09 -9.10 -12.86
N GLN A 26 32.96 -9.34 -13.85
CA GLN A 26 33.54 -8.27 -14.67
C GLN A 26 32.49 -7.52 -15.48
N LYS A 27 31.46 -8.23 -15.98
CA LYS A 27 30.36 -7.60 -16.72
C LYS A 27 29.49 -6.75 -15.78
N ALA A 28 29.20 -7.23 -14.58
CA ALA A 28 28.49 -6.46 -13.56
C ALA A 28 29.24 -5.17 -13.16
N HIS A 29 30.56 -5.25 -12.98
CA HIS A 29 31.38 -4.08 -12.62
C HIS A 29 31.48 -3.04 -13.76
N SER A 30 31.49 -3.50 -15.01
CA SER A 30 31.46 -2.64 -16.20
C SER A 30 30.09 -1.97 -16.41
N GLU A 31 28.98 -2.69 -16.17
CA GLU A 31 27.62 -2.17 -16.29
C GLU A 31 27.30 -1.16 -15.17
N GLN A 32 27.87 -1.35 -13.98
CA GLN A 32 27.72 -0.42 -12.85
C GLN A 32 28.55 0.87 -13.03
N SER A 33 29.68 0.78 -13.73
CA SER A 33 30.49 1.94 -14.12
C SER A 33 29.85 2.72 -15.28
N ALA A 34 29.18 2.04 -16.20
CA ALA A 34 28.41 2.67 -17.27
C ALA A 34 27.10 3.32 -16.77
N LEU A 35 26.50 2.80 -15.69
CA LEU A 35 25.30 3.38 -15.07
C LEU A 35 25.57 4.74 -14.40
N ASN A 36 26.80 4.97 -13.94
CA ASN A 36 27.19 6.24 -13.30
C ASN A 36 27.47 7.36 -14.32
N ILE A 37 27.70 7.02 -15.59
CA ILE A 37 28.02 7.99 -16.65
C ILE A 37 26.75 8.39 -17.44
N ALA A 38 25.69 7.56 -17.40
CA ALA A 38 24.47 7.78 -18.18
C ALA A 38 23.38 8.63 -17.49
N ASP A 39 23.59 9.06 -16.24
CA ASP A 39 22.62 9.89 -15.48
C ASP A 39 22.84 11.41 -15.68
N GLU A 40 23.80 11.81 -16.52
CA GLU A 40 24.27 13.20 -16.63
C GLU A 40 23.81 13.95 -17.91
N SER A 41 22.80 13.45 -18.65
CA SER A 41 22.35 14.11 -19.89
C SER A 41 20.83 14.33 -19.95
N LYS A 42 20.37 15.43 -19.33
CA LYS A 42 19.06 16.09 -19.58
C LYS A 42 19.26 17.63 -19.62
N PRO A 43 18.37 18.39 -20.29
CA PRO A 43 18.68 19.71 -20.84
C PRO A 43 18.93 20.78 -19.76
N VAL A 44 20.02 21.52 -19.92
CA VAL A 44 20.69 22.38 -18.91
C VAL A 44 20.04 23.77 -18.74
N GLU A 45 19.26 24.28 -19.69
CA GLU A 45 18.90 25.72 -19.70
C GLU A 45 17.74 26.17 -18.80
N GLN A 46 16.93 25.28 -18.20
CA GLN A 46 15.78 25.70 -17.35
C GLN A 46 15.91 25.33 -15.86
N GLN A 47 16.91 24.52 -15.50
CA GLN A 47 17.19 24.16 -14.11
C GLN A 47 18.20 25.09 -13.43
N GLU A 48 19.15 25.66 -14.19
CA GLU A 48 20.20 26.55 -13.64
C GLU A 48 19.63 27.82 -12.98
N ASP A 49 18.61 28.47 -13.54
CA ASP A 49 18.08 29.73 -13.00
C ASP A 49 17.28 29.56 -11.69
N LYS A 50 16.60 28.42 -11.50
CA LYS A 50 15.89 28.11 -10.25
C LYS A 50 16.85 27.63 -9.16
N GLU A 51 17.91 26.92 -9.54
CA GLU A 51 18.92 26.44 -8.59
C GLU A 51 19.87 27.55 -8.14
N GLN A 52 20.21 28.52 -9.01
CA GLN A 52 21.03 29.68 -8.64
C GLN A 52 20.31 30.65 -7.70
N PHE A 53 19.00 30.87 -7.85
CA PHE A 53 18.25 31.76 -6.94
C PHE A 53 18.04 31.15 -5.55
N LEU A 54 17.98 29.82 -5.44
CA LEU A 54 17.86 29.11 -4.17
C LEU A 54 19.20 28.86 -3.47
N ALA A 55 20.34 29.03 -4.16
CA ALA A 55 21.67 28.79 -3.59
C ALA A 55 22.12 29.85 -2.54
N THR A 56 21.46 30.99 -2.46
CA THR A 56 21.86 32.13 -1.61
C THR A 56 21.29 32.09 -0.18
N LEU A 57 20.50 31.07 0.17
CA LEU A 57 19.92 30.90 1.51
C LEU A 57 20.50 29.67 2.22
N ASN A 58 20.76 29.80 3.54
CA ASN A 58 21.33 28.75 4.39
C ASN A 58 20.58 27.40 4.20
N PRO A 59 21.23 26.37 3.61
CA PRO A 59 20.55 25.16 3.13
C PRO A 59 19.91 24.33 4.25
N ARG A 60 20.41 24.46 5.48
CA ARG A 60 19.84 23.78 6.65
C ARG A 60 18.45 24.32 7.02
N TRP A 61 18.30 25.65 7.04
CA TRP A 61 17.03 26.30 7.36
C TRP A 61 16.02 26.13 6.24
N ARG A 62 16.45 26.17 4.97
CA ARG A 62 15.58 25.90 3.81
C ARG A 62 14.97 24.50 3.89
N ASN A 63 15.78 23.46 4.10
CA ASN A 63 15.30 22.09 4.19
C ASN A 63 14.40 21.84 5.41
N TRP A 64 14.71 22.48 6.55
CA TRP A 64 13.84 22.41 7.73
C TRP A 64 12.49 23.08 7.48
N TRP A 65 12.47 24.28 6.91
CA TRP A 65 11.24 24.98 6.56
C TRP A 65 10.39 24.23 5.55
N ILE A 66 11.01 23.72 4.49
CA ILE A 66 10.34 22.87 3.49
C ILE A 66 9.70 21.67 4.19
N ARG A 67 10.44 20.93 5.02
CA ARG A 67 9.90 19.76 5.74
C ARG A 67 8.72 20.14 6.62
N THR A 68 8.83 21.18 7.42
CA THR A 68 7.75 21.63 8.32
C THR A 68 6.50 22.04 7.54
N ILE A 69 6.65 22.81 6.46
CA ILE A 69 5.52 23.25 5.62
C ILE A 69 4.82 22.04 4.98
N PHE A 70 5.58 21.11 4.39
CA PHE A 70 4.98 19.91 3.77
C PHE A 70 4.32 18.99 4.80
N THR A 71 4.85 18.90 6.03
CA THR A 71 4.20 18.16 7.12
C THR A 71 2.86 18.78 7.49
N TRP A 72 2.81 20.10 7.72
CA TRP A 72 1.55 20.80 8.00
C TRP A 72 0.56 20.69 6.84
N PHE A 73 1.04 20.79 5.60
CA PHE A 73 0.21 20.61 4.42
C PHE A 73 -0.37 19.19 4.32
N MET A 74 0.43 18.14 4.56
CA MET A 74 -0.08 16.76 4.58
C MET A 74 -1.13 16.54 5.66
N ILE A 75 -0.89 17.05 6.88
CA ILE A 75 -1.83 16.94 8.00
C ILE A 75 -3.13 17.70 7.66
N GLY A 76 -3.01 18.94 7.19
CA GLY A 76 -4.16 19.77 6.80
C GLY A 76 -4.96 19.13 5.67
N SER A 77 -4.29 18.61 4.64
CA SER A 77 -4.93 17.90 3.53
C SER A 77 -5.64 16.63 3.99
N PHE A 78 -5.08 15.88 4.95
CA PHE A 78 -5.71 14.68 5.48
C PHE A 78 -7.01 15.02 6.22
N PHE A 79 -6.98 15.99 7.14
CA PHE A 79 -8.18 16.44 7.84
C PHE A 79 -9.21 17.08 6.91
N PHE A 80 -8.77 17.79 5.87
CA PHE A 80 -9.66 18.33 4.83
C PHE A 80 -10.38 17.22 4.06
N ILE A 81 -9.68 16.14 3.69
CA ILE A 81 -10.30 14.98 3.01
C ILE A 81 -11.27 14.28 3.94
N LEU A 82 -10.94 14.12 5.24
CA LEU A 82 -11.88 13.61 6.22
C LEU A 82 -13.13 14.50 6.26
N TYR A 83 -12.97 15.81 6.36
CA TYR A 83 -14.11 16.74 6.39
C TYR A 83 -15.03 16.63 5.16
N LEU A 84 -14.49 16.37 3.96
CA LEU A 84 -15.29 16.14 2.75
C LEU A 84 -16.15 14.87 2.81
N GLY A 85 -15.86 13.96 3.75
CA GLY A 85 -16.66 12.79 4.04
C GLY A 85 -16.14 11.47 3.46
N PRO A 86 -16.89 10.38 3.67
CA PRO A 86 -16.47 9.01 3.34
C PRO A 86 -16.08 8.79 1.88
N LEU A 87 -16.80 9.42 0.93
CA LEU A 87 -16.49 9.32 -0.50
C LEU A 87 -15.10 9.85 -0.83
N ALA A 88 -14.71 10.99 -0.25
CA ALA A 88 -13.40 11.58 -0.50
C ALA A 88 -12.28 10.68 0.05
N VAL A 89 -12.53 10.02 1.18
CA VAL A 89 -11.62 9.04 1.76
C VAL A 89 -11.49 7.79 0.88
N ILE A 90 -12.59 7.29 0.31
CA ILE A 90 -12.55 6.17 -0.65
C ILE A 90 -11.69 6.56 -1.87
N VAL A 91 -11.90 7.74 -2.45
CA VAL A 91 -11.08 8.23 -3.58
C VAL A 91 -9.61 8.33 -3.17
N LEU A 92 -9.30 8.82 -1.98
CA LEU A 92 -7.93 8.87 -1.46
C LEU A 92 -7.30 7.48 -1.37
N ILE A 93 -8.02 6.50 -0.81
CA ILE A 93 -7.56 5.10 -0.71
C ILE A 93 -7.26 4.56 -2.11
N GLN A 94 -8.14 4.78 -3.10
CA GLN A 94 -7.91 4.37 -4.48
C GLN A 94 -6.69 5.04 -5.10
N CYS A 95 -6.48 6.34 -4.87
CA CYS A 95 -5.30 7.05 -5.36
C CYS A 95 -4.02 6.50 -4.76
N ILE A 96 -3.98 6.25 -3.45
CA ILE A 96 -2.82 5.67 -2.75
C ILE A 96 -2.55 4.26 -3.29
N GLN A 97 -3.58 3.42 -3.40
CA GLN A 97 -3.50 2.06 -3.95
C GLN A 97 -2.86 2.05 -5.35
N ILE A 98 -3.34 2.91 -6.27
CA ILE A 98 -2.81 3.00 -7.64
C ILE A 98 -1.34 3.46 -7.62
N LYS A 99 -0.98 4.42 -6.77
CA LYS A 99 0.40 4.93 -6.65
C LYS A 99 1.34 3.85 -6.09
N CYS A 100 0.93 3.14 -5.04
CA CYS A 100 1.69 2.03 -4.47
C CYS A 100 1.89 0.90 -5.49
N PHE A 101 0.84 0.53 -6.22
CA PHE A 101 0.94 -0.47 -7.29
C PHE A 101 1.93 -0.03 -8.38
N HIS A 102 1.84 1.23 -8.83
CA HIS A 102 2.76 1.77 -9.82
C HIS A 102 4.22 1.72 -9.35
N GLU A 103 4.50 2.08 -8.10
CA GLU A 103 5.84 2.02 -7.52
C GLU A 103 6.38 0.58 -7.48
N ILE A 104 5.58 -0.37 -6.98
CA ILE A 104 5.99 -1.77 -6.86
C ILE A 104 6.20 -2.43 -8.23
N ILE A 105 5.32 -2.18 -9.20
CA ILE A 105 5.51 -2.69 -10.57
C ILE A 105 6.69 -2.00 -11.25
N SER A 106 6.92 -0.72 -11.00
CA SER A 106 8.09 0.01 -11.53
C SER A 106 9.40 -0.59 -11.02
N ILE A 107 9.49 -0.96 -9.74
CA ILE A 107 10.65 -1.65 -9.16
C ILE A 107 10.86 -3.00 -9.85
N GLY A 108 9.78 -3.79 -9.97
CA GLY A 108 9.82 -5.07 -10.69
C GLY A 108 10.29 -4.91 -12.12
N HIS A 109 9.80 -3.89 -12.84
CA HIS A 109 10.20 -3.61 -14.21
C HIS A 109 11.66 -3.16 -14.31
N LYS A 110 12.13 -2.26 -13.45
CA LYS A 110 13.52 -1.77 -13.44
C LYS A 110 14.53 -2.91 -13.29
N LYS A 111 14.20 -3.94 -12.49
CA LYS A 111 15.03 -5.15 -12.35
C LYS A 111 15.15 -5.97 -13.64
N TYR A 112 14.14 -5.95 -14.51
CA TYR A 112 14.11 -6.70 -15.76
C TYR A 112 14.17 -5.81 -17.01
N GLN A 113 14.49 -4.53 -16.86
CA GLN A 113 14.45 -3.52 -17.93
C GLN A 113 15.48 -3.80 -19.04
N SER A 114 16.61 -4.43 -18.70
CA SER A 114 17.64 -4.83 -19.66
C SER A 114 17.16 -5.91 -20.65
N LEU A 115 16.05 -6.59 -20.34
CA LEU A 115 15.32 -7.43 -21.26
C LEU A 115 14.16 -6.62 -21.81
N SER A 116 14.15 -6.37 -23.12
CA SER A 116 13.07 -5.71 -23.85
C SER A 116 11.78 -6.57 -23.90
N LEU A 117 11.19 -6.80 -22.73
CA LEU A 117 9.92 -7.50 -22.55
C LEU A 117 8.80 -6.59 -23.07
N PRO A 118 8.10 -6.96 -24.16
CA PRO A 118 7.03 -6.15 -24.69
C PRO A 118 5.82 -6.21 -23.76
N LEU A 119 5.04 -5.13 -23.73
CA LEU A 119 3.69 -5.06 -23.13
C LEU A 119 3.55 -5.39 -21.63
N PHE A 120 4.61 -5.73 -20.91
CA PHE A 120 4.51 -6.10 -19.49
C PHE A 120 3.82 -5.02 -18.63
N ARG A 121 4.16 -3.75 -18.87
CA ARG A 121 3.54 -2.62 -18.15
C ARG A 121 2.04 -2.53 -18.44
N THR A 122 1.66 -2.57 -19.71
CA THR A 122 0.25 -2.49 -20.14
C THR A 122 -0.56 -3.65 -19.58
N LEU A 123 -0.02 -4.86 -19.61
CA LEU A 123 -0.66 -6.05 -19.06
C LEU A 123 -0.83 -5.95 -17.54
N SER A 124 0.16 -5.42 -16.82
CA SER A 124 0.07 -5.19 -15.37
C SER A 124 -1.05 -4.20 -15.04
N TRP A 125 -1.16 -3.11 -15.79
CA TRP A 125 -2.26 -2.14 -15.65
C TRP A 125 -3.63 -2.74 -16.01
N TYR A 126 -3.68 -3.62 -17.00
CA TYR A 126 -4.90 -4.35 -17.35
C TYR A 126 -5.40 -5.22 -16.19
N PHE A 127 -4.51 -5.99 -15.55
CA PHE A 127 -4.88 -6.79 -14.39
C PHE A 127 -5.27 -5.92 -13.19
N LEU A 128 -4.63 -4.76 -12.99
CA LEU A 128 -5.08 -3.79 -11.98
C LEU A 128 -6.52 -3.35 -12.24
N LEU A 129 -6.84 -2.94 -13.47
CA LEU A 129 -8.20 -2.53 -13.84
C LEU A 129 -9.20 -3.67 -13.62
N CYS A 130 -8.85 -4.88 -14.07
CA CYS A 130 -9.70 -6.07 -13.92
C CYS A 130 -9.97 -6.39 -12.44
N SER A 131 -8.94 -6.38 -11.59
CA SER A 131 -9.08 -6.63 -10.16
C SER A 131 -9.87 -5.52 -9.46
N ASN A 132 -9.62 -4.26 -9.79
CA ASN A 132 -10.38 -3.14 -9.24
C ASN A 132 -11.85 -3.24 -9.62
N TYR A 133 -12.15 -3.53 -10.89
CA TYR A 133 -13.53 -3.72 -11.33
C TYR A 133 -14.20 -4.81 -10.49
N PHE A 134 -13.59 -6.00 -10.38
CA PHE A 134 -14.13 -7.12 -9.60
C PHE A 134 -14.45 -6.74 -8.15
N PHE A 135 -13.46 -6.25 -7.39
CA PHE A 135 -13.62 -5.96 -5.96
C PHE A 135 -14.50 -4.73 -5.69
N TYR A 136 -14.27 -3.62 -6.41
CA TYR A 136 -15.03 -2.39 -6.16
C TYR A 136 -16.40 -2.39 -6.79
N GLY A 137 -16.59 -3.09 -7.91
CA GLY A 137 -17.91 -3.25 -8.54
C GLY A 137 -18.91 -3.94 -7.61
N GLU A 138 -18.46 -4.93 -6.82
CA GLU A 138 -19.31 -5.61 -5.83
C GLU A 138 -19.68 -4.66 -4.69
N SER A 139 -18.72 -3.97 -4.07
CA SER A 139 -19.00 -2.98 -3.02
C SER A 139 -19.91 -1.84 -3.52
N ILE A 140 -19.64 -1.28 -4.70
CA ILE A 140 -20.46 -0.20 -5.25
C ILE A 140 -21.88 -0.70 -5.55
N SER A 141 -22.02 -1.93 -6.05
CA SER A 141 -23.34 -2.52 -6.28
C SER A 141 -24.16 -2.64 -5.00
N GLU A 142 -23.54 -2.97 -3.86
CA GLU A 142 -24.24 -3.14 -2.59
C GLU A 142 -24.66 -1.78 -1.99
N TYR A 143 -23.78 -0.78 -1.98
CA TYR A 143 -24.06 0.51 -1.33
C TYR A 143 -24.77 1.53 -2.22
N PHE A 144 -24.64 1.44 -3.55
CA PHE A 144 -25.15 2.45 -4.50
C PHE A 144 -26.21 1.94 -5.47
N GLN A 145 -26.79 0.76 -5.23
CA GLN A 145 -27.83 0.18 -6.09
C GLN A 145 -28.98 1.16 -6.35
N GLY A 146 -29.44 1.88 -5.34
CA GLY A 146 -30.54 2.84 -5.47
C GLY A 146 -30.20 4.08 -6.33
N LEU A 147 -28.95 4.55 -6.30
CA LEU A 147 -28.54 5.76 -7.03
C LEU A 147 -28.23 5.47 -8.49
N LEU A 148 -27.47 4.41 -8.76
CA LEU A 148 -26.90 4.14 -10.08
C LEU A 148 -27.92 3.48 -11.02
N THR A 149 -28.92 2.78 -10.46
CA THR A 149 -29.94 2.09 -11.26
C THR A 149 -30.99 3.05 -11.84
N HIS A 150 -31.28 4.21 -11.25
CA HIS A 150 -32.37 5.05 -11.78
C HIS A 150 -32.00 5.88 -13.02
N GLU A 151 -30.73 6.23 -13.22
CA GLU A 151 -30.34 7.27 -14.20
C GLU A 151 -29.68 6.70 -15.47
N HIS A 152 -29.01 5.54 -15.42
CA HIS A 152 -28.16 5.08 -16.53
C HIS A 152 -28.26 3.58 -16.87
N ILE A 153 -28.88 3.27 -18.02
CA ILE A 153 -29.06 1.90 -18.53
C ILE A 153 -27.74 1.12 -18.67
N ILE A 154 -26.66 1.77 -19.10
CA ILE A 154 -25.35 1.12 -19.30
C ILE A 154 -24.77 0.65 -17.97
N LEU A 155 -24.87 1.47 -16.93
CA LEU A 155 -24.38 1.12 -15.59
C LEU A 155 -25.18 -0.02 -14.99
N GLN A 156 -26.50 -0.06 -15.22
CA GLN A 156 -27.33 -1.20 -14.82
C GLN A 156 -26.81 -2.51 -15.41
N TYR A 157 -26.50 -2.55 -16.70
CA TYR A 157 -25.96 -3.74 -17.35
C TYR A 157 -24.59 -4.14 -16.77
N LEU A 158 -23.70 -3.18 -16.53
CA LEU A 158 -22.38 -3.44 -15.94
C LEU A 158 -22.50 -4.05 -14.53
N ILE A 159 -23.40 -3.51 -13.70
CA ILE A 159 -23.63 -4.00 -12.33
C ILE A 159 -24.32 -5.38 -12.36
N GLN A 160 -25.36 -5.55 -13.17
CA GLN A 160 -26.12 -6.80 -13.25
C GLN A 160 -25.26 -7.99 -13.71
N TYR A 161 -24.40 -7.76 -14.72
CA TYR A 161 -23.52 -8.79 -15.27
C TYR A 161 -22.09 -8.70 -14.71
N HIS A 162 -21.91 -8.03 -13.57
CA HIS A 162 -20.60 -7.73 -12.98
C HIS A 162 -19.66 -8.93 -12.90
N ARG A 163 -20.14 -10.04 -12.31
CA ARG A 163 -19.35 -11.28 -12.15
C ARG A 163 -18.96 -11.91 -13.48
N LEU A 164 -19.86 -11.90 -14.46
CA LEU A 164 -19.61 -12.44 -15.81
C LEU A 164 -18.59 -11.58 -16.56
N ILE A 165 -18.75 -10.26 -16.53
CA ILE A 165 -17.84 -9.31 -17.18
C ILE A 165 -16.45 -9.43 -16.54
N SER A 166 -16.37 -9.48 -15.21
CA SER A 166 -15.11 -9.67 -14.48
C SER A 166 -14.39 -10.96 -14.88
N TYR A 167 -15.11 -12.08 -14.94
CA TYR A 167 -14.56 -13.36 -15.39
C TYR A 167 -14.06 -13.28 -16.85
N GLY A 168 -14.85 -12.66 -17.74
CA GLY A 168 -14.47 -12.45 -19.13
C GLY A 168 -13.21 -11.60 -19.29
N MET A 169 -13.11 -10.47 -18.58
CA MET A 169 -11.92 -9.62 -18.57
C MET A 169 -10.69 -10.39 -18.04
N TYR A 170 -10.84 -11.17 -16.97
CA TYR A 170 -9.72 -11.94 -16.45
C TYR A 170 -9.22 -12.98 -17.46
N CYS A 171 -10.13 -13.73 -18.10
CA CYS A 171 -9.81 -14.68 -19.16
C CYS A 171 -9.09 -14.01 -20.35
N ILE A 172 -9.58 -12.85 -20.80
CA ILE A 172 -8.92 -12.06 -21.86
C ILE A 172 -7.51 -11.65 -21.41
N GLY A 173 -7.33 -11.22 -20.17
CA GLY A 173 -6.02 -10.91 -19.60
C GLY A 173 -5.04 -12.08 -19.66
N ILE A 174 -5.50 -13.29 -19.34
CA ILE A 174 -4.68 -14.51 -19.47
C ILE A 174 -4.33 -14.80 -20.93
N MET A 175 -5.28 -14.67 -21.86
CA MET A 175 -5.01 -14.85 -23.30
C MET A 175 -4.00 -13.82 -23.82
N LEU A 176 -4.10 -12.56 -23.40
CA LEU A 176 -3.15 -11.50 -23.73
C LEU A 176 -1.75 -11.79 -23.15
N PHE A 177 -1.69 -12.31 -21.92
CA PHE A 177 -0.43 -12.74 -21.31
C PHE A 177 0.22 -13.87 -22.11
N VAL A 178 -0.54 -14.91 -22.45
CA VAL A 178 -0.05 -16.06 -23.23
C VAL A 178 0.44 -15.60 -24.61
N ASN A 179 -0.28 -14.70 -25.28
CA ASN A 179 0.14 -14.13 -26.56
C ASN A 179 1.39 -13.23 -26.43
N SER A 180 1.61 -12.62 -25.27
CA SER A 180 2.79 -11.81 -24.98
C SER A 180 4.05 -12.65 -24.69
N LEU A 181 3.95 -13.98 -24.62
CA LEU A 181 5.09 -14.84 -24.29
C LEU A 181 6.12 -14.86 -25.41
N LYS A 182 7.38 -14.58 -25.06
CA LYS A 182 8.53 -14.67 -25.96
C LYS A 182 9.36 -15.90 -25.61
N LYS A 183 9.83 -16.60 -26.66
CA LYS A 183 10.84 -17.66 -26.53
C LYS A 183 12.06 -17.11 -25.78
N ASP A 184 12.74 -17.97 -25.04
CA ASP A 184 13.90 -17.69 -24.16
C ASP A 184 13.63 -16.98 -22.83
N PHE A 185 12.50 -16.28 -22.66
CA PHE A 185 12.21 -15.49 -21.45
C PHE A 185 11.05 -16.00 -20.59
N TYR A 186 10.50 -17.18 -20.87
CA TYR A 186 9.32 -17.73 -20.19
C TYR A 186 9.40 -17.65 -18.66
N LYS A 187 10.47 -18.20 -18.05
CA LYS A 187 10.62 -18.21 -16.58
C LYS A 187 10.54 -16.81 -15.97
N LYS A 188 11.11 -15.81 -16.65
CA LYS A 188 11.08 -14.42 -16.19
C LYS A 188 9.69 -13.83 -16.37
N GLN A 189 9.04 -14.03 -17.51
CA GLN A 189 7.67 -13.55 -17.73
C GLN A 189 6.67 -14.14 -16.74
N PHE A 190 6.78 -15.43 -16.41
CA PHE A 190 5.98 -16.06 -15.36
C PHE A 190 6.31 -15.52 -13.96
N ALA A 191 7.58 -15.24 -13.65
CA ALA A 191 7.95 -14.60 -12.39
C ALA A 191 7.39 -13.18 -12.26
N LEU A 192 7.45 -12.38 -13.32
CA LEU A 192 6.86 -11.05 -13.38
C LEU A 192 5.32 -11.09 -13.31
N PHE A 193 4.70 -12.09 -13.95
CA PHE A 193 3.26 -12.34 -13.84
C PHE A 193 2.84 -12.77 -12.42
N GLY A 194 3.64 -13.61 -11.76
CA GLY A 194 3.44 -13.93 -10.34
C GLY A 194 3.60 -12.69 -9.46
N TRP A 195 4.60 -11.85 -9.75
CA TRP A 195 4.82 -10.58 -9.04
C TRP A 195 3.60 -9.65 -9.15
N THR A 196 3.01 -9.50 -10.34
CA THR A 196 1.81 -8.67 -10.51
C THR A 196 0.64 -9.24 -9.70
N HIS A 197 0.39 -10.55 -9.75
CA HIS A 197 -0.74 -11.16 -9.04
C HIS A 197 -0.58 -11.12 -7.52
N ILE A 198 0.62 -11.35 -7.00
CA ILE A 198 0.91 -11.20 -5.56
C ILE A 198 0.73 -9.74 -5.14
N THR A 199 1.22 -8.79 -5.94
CA THR A 199 1.06 -7.36 -5.67
C THR A 199 -0.43 -6.97 -5.65
N LEU A 200 -1.22 -7.46 -6.62
CA LEU A 200 -2.66 -7.20 -6.67
C LEU A 200 -3.38 -7.82 -5.47
N LEU A 201 -3.06 -9.06 -5.11
CA LEU A 201 -3.63 -9.72 -3.94
C LEU A 201 -3.35 -8.94 -2.66
N VAL A 202 -2.12 -8.47 -2.46
CA VAL A 202 -1.76 -7.75 -1.23
C VAL A 202 -2.38 -6.35 -1.21
N ILE A 203 -2.31 -5.60 -2.32
CA ILE A 203 -2.70 -4.18 -2.32
C ILE A 203 -4.21 -4.01 -2.54
N VAL A 204 -4.78 -4.68 -3.54
CA VAL A 204 -6.19 -4.48 -3.94
C VAL A 204 -7.14 -5.10 -2.92
N THR A 205 -6.84 -6.31 -2.43
CA THR A 205 -7.69 -6.96 -1.43
C THR A 205 -7.64 -6.18 -0.11
N GLN A 206 -6.47 -5.71 0.32
CA GLN A 206 -6.36 -4.90 1.53
C GLN A 206 -7.13 -3.57 1.41
N SER A 207 -7.02 -2.86 0.28
CA SER A 207 -7.76 -1.60 0.08
C SER A 207 -9.27 -1.81 -0.01
N HIS A 208 -9.72 -2.92 -0.61
CA HIS A 208 -11.13 -3.30 -0.64
C HIS A 208 -11.69 -3.56 0.76
N LEU A 209 -10.98 -4.33 1.59
CA LEU A 209 -11.41 -4.62 2.97
C LEU A 209 -11.49 -3.34 3.81
N VAL A 210 -10.53 -2.42 3.65
CA VAL A 210 -10.56 -1.11 4.33
C VAL A 210 -11.81 -0.33 3.92
N ILE A 211 -12.15 -0.32 2.63
CA ILE A 211 -13.33 0.39 2.12
C ILE A 211 -14.63 -0.25 2.63
N GLN A 212 -14.74 -1.58 2.69
CA GLN A 212 -15.89 -2.25 3.30
C GLN A 212 -16.06 -1.84 4.77
N THR A 213 -14.99 -1.87 5.56
CA THR A 213 -15.06 -1.45 6.97
C THR A 213 -15.34 0.04 7.14
N LEU A 214 -14.96 0.88 6.17
CA LEU A 214 -15.20 2.32 6.20
C LEU A 214 -16.69 2.65 6.04
N PHE A 215 -17.44 1.86 5.26
CA PHE A 215 -18.89 2.03 5.11
C PHE A 215 -19.66 1.72 6.40
N GLU A 216 -19.16 0.79 7.22
CA GLU A 216 -19.72 0.48 8.55
C GLU A 216 -19.46 1.59 9.59
N GLY A 217 -18.49 2.46 9.34
CA GLY A 217 -18.19 3.63 10.18
C GLY A 217 -16.79 4.17 9.94
N MET A 218 -16.63 5.49 9.91
CA MET A 218 -15.33 6.13 9.67
C MET A 218 -14.30 5.85 10.77
N MET A 219 -14.74 5.46 11.96
CA MET A 219 -13.88 5.00 13.04
C MET A 219 -12.97 3.84 12.62
N TRP A 220 -13.49 2.88 11.85
CA TRP A 220 -12.73 1.72 11.39
C TRP A 220 -11.59 2.06 10.44
N PHE A 221 -11.65 3.23 9.79
CA PHE A 221 -10.55 3.76 9.00
C PHE A 221 -9.60 4.63 9.84
N PHE A 222 -10.16 5.61 10.55
CA PHE A 222 -9.36 6.63 11.23
C PHE A 222 -8.58 6.06 12.43
N LEU A 223 -9.19 5.18 13.23
CA LEU A 223 -8.56 4.64 14.42
C LEU A 223 -7.31 3.81 14.07
N PRO A 224 -7.35 2.80 13.15
CA PRO A 224 -6.14 2.07 12.76
C PRO A 224 -5.06 2.96 12.14
N VAL A 225 -5.43 3.93 11.29
CA VAL A 225 -4.47 4.86 10.69
C VAL A 225 -3.78 5.69 11.76
N SER A 226 -4.55 6.25 12.71
CA SER A 226 -3.98 7.05 13.79
C SER A 226 -3.13 6.21 14.76
N MET A 227 -3.50 4.94 15.01
CA MET A 227 -2.69 4.00 15.78
C MET A 227 -1.33 3.75 15.14
N VAL A 228 -1.26 3.56 13.82
CA VAL A 228 0.02 3.36 13.10
C VAL A 228 0.90 4.61 13.22
N ILE A 229 0.33 5.80 13.04
CA ILE A 229 1.05 7.08 13.18
C ILE A 229 1.56 7.25 14.62
N CYS A 230 0.70 7.00 15.61
CA CYS A 230 1.03 7.08 17.03
C CYS A 230 2.17 6.11 17.38
N ASN A 231 2.09 4.87 16.89
CA ASN A 231 3.12 3.85 17.06
C ASN A 231 4.48 4.31 16.52
N ASP A 232 4.51 4.87 15.31
CA ASP A 232 5.76 5.34 14.69
C ASP A 232 6.39 6.52 15.47
N ILE A 233 5.56 7.46 15.95
CA ILE A 233 6.03 8.60 16.76
C ILE A 233 6.60 8.11 18.09
N TRP A 234 5.87 7.27 18.82
CA TRP A 234 6.32 6.77 20.12
C TRP A 234 7.51 5.83 19.99
N ALA A 235 7.54 4.97 18.96
CA ALA A 235 8.70 4.11 18.71
C ALA A 235 9.96 4.92 18.42
N TYR A 236 9.83 6.06 17.72
CA TYR A 236 10.94 6.99 17.53
C TYR A 236 11.37 7.66 18.84
N ILE A 237 10.42 8.15 19.65
CA ILE A 237 10.71 8.81 20.95
C ILE A 237 11.42 7.84 21.90
N PHE A 238 10.86 6.65 22.15
CA PHE A 238 11.47 5.65 23.01
C PHE A 238 12.77 5.10 22.43
N GLY A 239 12.84 4.95 21.11
CA GLY A 239 14.07 4.55 20.42
C GLY A 239 15.19 5.58 20.56
N PHE A 240 14.88 6.88 20.60
CA PHE A 240 15.86 7.93 20.79
C PHE A 240 16.39 7.99 22.24
N PHE A 241 15.52 7.86 23.23
CA PHE A 241 15.91 7.97 24.65
C PHE A 241 16.52 6.68 25.23
N PHE A 242 15.99 5.52 24.83
CA PHE A 242 16.33 4.23 25.44
C PHE A 242 16.90 3.19 24.46
N GLY A 243 16.99 3.53 23.17
CA GLY A 243 17.42 2.59 22.14
C GLY A 243 18.88 2.20 22.26
N LYS A 244 19.12 0.93 22.58
CA LYS A 244 20.48 0.34 22.64
C LYS A 244 20.60 -0.88 21.75
N THR A 245 19.52 -1.62 21.54
CA THR A 245 19.54 -2.89 20.81
C THR A 245 18.79 -2.80 19.48
N PRO A 246 19.44 -3.05 18.33
CA PRO A 246 18.78 -2.99 17.02
C PRO A 246 17.82 -4.18 16.82
N LEU A 247 16.65 -3.90 16.23
CA LEU A 247 15.58 -4.88 16.00
C LEU A 247 15.86 -5.78 14.79
N ILE A 248 16.28 -5.19 13.65
CA ILE A 248 16.52 -5.92 12.39
C ILE A 248 17.80 -5.41 11.71
N LYS A 249 18.61 -6.33 11.18
CA LYS A 249 19.88 -6.01 10.48
C LYS A 249 19.69 -5.11 9.25
N LEU A 250 18.56 -5.27 8.54
CA LEU A 250 18.20 -4.44 7.38
C LEU A 250 17.84 -2.99 7.78
N SER A 251 17.45 -2.74 9.03
CA SER A 251 17.08 -1.40 9.53
C SER A 251 17.73 -1.14 10.88
N PRO A 252 19.04 -0.80 10.92
CA PRO A 252 19.80 -0.68 12.16
C PRO A 252 19.34 0.48 13.06
N LYS A 253 18.50 1.39 12.55
CA LYS A 253 17.93 2.51 13.32
C LYS A 253 16.68 2.13 14.12
N LYS A 254 16.04 0.99 13.82
CA LYS A 254 14.89 0.51 14.60
C LYS A 254 15.41 -0.28 15.80
N THR A 255 14.98 0.07 17.00
CA THR A 255 15.43 -0.57 18.26
C THR A 255 14.32 -1.38 18.91
N TRP A 256 14.69 -2.40 19.70
CA TRP A 256 13.73 -3.20 20.47
C TRP A 256 13.02 -2.37 21.53
N GLU A 257 13.75 -1.48 22.20
CA GLU A 257 13.20 -0.62 23.25
C GLU A 257 12.17 0.37 22.66
N GLY A 258 12.46 0.90 21.46
CA GLY A 258 11.52 1.72 20.70
C GLY A 258 10.27 0.94 20.31
N PHE A 259 10.42 -0.29 19.80
CA PHE A 259 9.28 -1.13 19.42
C PHE A 259 8.33 -1.42 20.60
N ILE A 260 8.89 -1.79 21.76
CA ILE A 260 8.08 -2.08 22.97
C ILE A 260 7.41 -0.81 23.49
N GLY A 261 8.14 0.30 23.56
CA GLY A 261 7.59 1.59 23.99
C GLY A 261 6.45 2.08 23.08
N GLY A 262 6.63 1.95 21.76
CA GLY A 262 5.60 2.25 20.77
C GLY A 262 4.35 1.38 20.94
N ALA A 263 4.52 0.08 21.19
CA ALA A 263 3.40 -0.84 21.41
C ALA A 263 2.58 -0.47 22.66
N ILE A 264 3.25 -0.22 23.80
CA ILE A 264 2.57 0.15 25.05
C ILE A 264 1.79 1.46 24.89
N MET A 265 2.42 2.48 24.29
CA MET A 265 1.74 3.76 24.10
C MET A 265 0.60 3.68 23.09
N THR A 266 0.72 2.86 22.05
CA THR A 266 -0.37 2.63 21.10
C THR A 266 -1.57 1.99 21.79
N ILE A 267 -1.37 1.03 22.70
CA ILE A 267 -2.47 0.42 23.47
C ILE A 267 -3.20 1.48 24.31
N VAL A 268 -2.45 2.30 25.04
CA VAL A 268 -3.04 3.39 25.85
C VAL A 268 -3.80 4.37 24.96
N TYR A 269 -3.20 4.76 23.82
CA TYR A 269 -3.84 5.62 22.84
C TYR A 269 -5.12 5.01 22.27
N SER A 270 -5.17 3.70 22.01
CA SER A 270 -6.37 3.03 21.52
C SER A 270 -7.54 3.17 22.48
N PHE A 271 -7.33 2.95 23.78
CA PHE A 271 -8.40 3.10 24.77
C PHE A 271 -8.93 4.54 24.85
N VAL A 272 -8.01 5.52 24.89
CA VAL A 272 -8.38 6.94 24.94
C VAL A 272 -9.04 7.39 23.65
N GLY A 273 -8.51 6.98 22.49
CA GLY A 273 -9.03 7.31 21.17
C GLY A 273 -10.43 6.76 20.95
N VAL A 274 -10.67 5.50 21.30
CA VAL A 274 -12.01 4.89 21.24
C VAL A 274 -13.00 5.66 22.11
N TYR A 275 -12.63 5.96 23.36
CA TYR A 275 -13.50 6.69 24.29
C TYR A 275 -13.92 8.06 23.74
N ILE A 276 -13.00 8.80 23.11
CA ILE A 276 -13.30 10.11 22.51
C ILE A 276 -14.15 9.95 21.24
N MET A 277 -13.78 9.03 20.36
CA MET A 277 -14.45 8.88 19.06
C MET A 277 -15.90 8.38 19.19
N CYS A 278 -16.21 7.54 20.17
CA CYS A 278 -17.57 7.06 20.42
C CYS A 278 -18.54 8.19 20.83
N GLN A 279 -18.07 9.38 21.21
CA GLN A 279 -18.92 10.52 21.54
C GLN A 279 -19.45 11.28 20.31
N PHE A 280 -18.90 11.00 19.11
CA PHE A 280 -19.23 11.70 17.89
C PHE A 280 -19.87 10.76 16.88
N GLU A 281 -21.14 11.02 16.54
CA GLU A 281 -21.94 10.21 15.60
C GLU A 281 -21.26 10.07 14.23
N TYR A 282 -20.56 11.11 13.79
CA TYR A 282 -19.80 11.13 12.55
C TYR A 282 -18.83 9.94 12.42
N PHE A 283 -18.18 9.51 13.50
CA PHE A 283 -17.23 8.40 13.43
C PHE A 283 -17.90 7.03 13.57
N THR A 284 -19.01 6.93 14.31
CA THR A 284 -19.65 5.66 14.67
C THR A 284 -20.72 5.20 13.70
N CYS A 285 -21.40 6.14 13.03
CA CYS A 285 -22.54 5.81 12.19
C CYS A 285 -22.14 5.29 10.80
N PRO A 286 -22.85 4.28 10.29
CA PRO A 286 -22.64 3.79 8.94
C PRO A 286 -23.07 4.84 7.92
N VAL A 287 -22.48 4.76 6.73
CA VAL A 287 -22.71 5.72 5.67
C VAL A 287 -23.92 5.27 4.84
N GLU A 288 -25.05 5.95 5.00
CA GLU A 288 -26.25 5.68 4.22
C GLU A 288 -26.52 6.76 3.17
N TYR A 289 -26.89 6.32 1.97
CA TYR A 289 -27.33 7.22 0.91
C TYR A 289 -28.84 7.41 0.97
N ASN A 290 -29.30 8.64 1.16
CA ASN A 290 -30.73 8.95 1.09
C ASN A 290 -31.11 9.45 -0.31
N SER A 291 -31.96 8.67 -0.99
CA SER A 291 -32.46 8.94 -2.33
C SER A 291 -33.29 10.22 -2.44
N GLU A 292 -33.92 10.70 -1.35
CA GLU A 292 -34.79 11.88 -1.38
C GLU A 292 -34.00 13.19 -1.29
N SER A 293 -32.97 13.25 -0.46
CA SER A 293 -32.14 14.45 -0.27
C SER A 293 -30.90 14.46 -1.17
N LYS A 294 -30.57 13.34 -1.83
CA LYS A 294 -29.30 13.13 -2.55
C LYS A 294 -28.06 13.41 -1.70
N THR A 295 -28.20 13.29 -0.37
CA THR A 295 -27.11 13.50 0.59
C THR A 295 -26.79 12.21 1.34
N PHE A 296 -25.54 12.07 1.75
CA PHE A 296 -25.12 11.02 2.66
C PHE A 296 -25.47 11.43 4.08
N LEU A 297 -26.29 10.62 4.75
CA LEU A 297 -26.59 10.82 6.16
C LEU A 297 -25.63 9.99 7.01
N THR A 298 -25.13 10.61 8.07
CA THR A 298 -24.26 10.00 9.10
C THR A 298 -24.89 10.12 10.48
N SER A 299 -26.22 10.18 10.51
CA SER A 299 -27.01 10.30 11.74
C SER A 299 -27.74 8.98 11.99
N CYS A 300 -27.37 8.30 13.07
CA CYS A 300 -27.90 7.00 13.46
C CYS A 300 -27.91 6.91 14.98
N THR A 301 -28.70 5.99 15.54
CA THR A 301 -28.52 5.58 16.93
C THR A 301 -27.28 4.68 17.00
N PRO A 302 -26.24 5.03 17.79
CA PRO A 302 -25.01 4.23 17.83
C PRO A 302 -25.32 2.79 18.25
N ALA A 303 -24.75 1.82 17.53
CA ALA A 303 -24.88 0.41 17.89
C ALA A 303 -24.38 0.14 19.32
N ALA A 304 -24.86 -0.93 19.95
CA ALA A 304 -24.50 -1.28 21.34
C ALA A 304 -22.98 -1.39 21.56
N LEU A 305 -22.20 -1.71 20.51
CA LEU A 305 -20.73 -1.74 20.54
C LEU A 305 -20.11 -0.38 20.92
N TYR A 306 -20.74 0.73 20.52
CA TYR A 306 -20.27 2.09 20.76
C TYR A 306 -20.88 2.72 22.02
N GLN A 307 -21.83 2.03 22.66
CA GLN A 307 -22.49 2.50 23.87
C GLN A 307 -21.77 1.98 25.12
N ILE A 308 -21.46 2.89 26.04
CA ILE A 308 -20.87 2.53 27.33
C ILE A 308 -21.93 1.73 28.12
N THR A 309 -21.66 0.44 28.32
CA THR A 309 -22.56 -0.47 29.03
C THR A 309 -21.96 -0.84 30.38
N SER A 310 -22.77 -0.80 31.44
CA SER A 310 -22.39 -1.30 32.75
C SER A 310 -22.57 -2.81 32.82
N TYR A 311 -21.46 -3.54 33.02
CA TYR A 311 -21.50 -4.98 33.24
C TYR A 311 -21.47 -5.29 34.74
N PRO A 312 -22.38 -6.14 35.25
CA PRO A 312 -22.27 -6.63 36.62
C PRO A 312 -21.01 -7.50 36.75
N LEU A 313 -20.27 -7.32 37.84
CA LEU A 313 -19.12 -8.17 38.15
C LEU A 313 -19.62 -9.61 38.39
N PRO A 314 -18.92 -10.63 37.86
CA PRO A 314 -19.30 -12.00 38.13
C PRO A 314 -19.10 -12.32 39.62
N VAL A 315 -19.97 -13.18 40.18
CA VAL A 315 -20.10 -13.44 41.62
C VAL A 315 -18.79 -13.85 42.30
N PHE A 316 -17.84 -14.45 41.58
CA PHE A 316 -16.52 -14.83 42.12
C PHE A 316 -15.59 -13.64 42.40
N LEU A 317 -15.84 -12.47 41.80
CA LEU A 317 -15.10 -11.21 42.00
C LEU A 317 -15.78 -10.30 43.04
N HIS A 318 -16.99 -10.65 43.50
CA HIS A 318 -17.59 -9.99 44.65
C HIS A 318 -16.81 -10.40 45.90
N TYR A 319 -16.02 -9.47 46.45
CA TYR A 319 -15.49 -9.64 47.81
C TYR A 319 -16.69 -9.81 48.75
N PRO A 320 -16.73 -10.87 49.59
CA PRO A 320 -17.74 -10.98 50.63
C PRO A 320 -17.44 -9.89 51.65
N VAL A 321 -18.14 -8.77 51.55
CA VAL A 321 -18.24 -7.81 52.65
C VAL A 321 -19.03 -8.51 53.74
N GLN A 322 -18.33 -9.14 54.69
CA GLN A 322 -18.94 -9.62 55.93
C GLN A 322 -19.46 -8.39 56.68
N MET A 323 -20.79 -8.29 56.78
CA MET A 323 -21.47 -7.43 57.77
C MET A 323 -21.41 -8.05 59.15
#